data_AF-A0A9P8JB54-F1
#
_entry.id   AF-A0A9P8JB54-F1
#
_cell.length_a   1.000
_cell.length_b   1.000
_cell.length_c   1.000
_cell.angle_alpha   90.00
_cell.angle_beta   90.00
_cell.angle_gamma   90.00
#
_symmetry.space_group_name_H-M   'P 1'
#
loop_
_entity.id
_entity.type
_entity.pdbx_description
1 polymer ?
#
loop_
_entity_poly.entity_id
_entity_poly.type
_entity_poly.pdbx_seq_one_letter_code
_entity_poly.pdbx_strand_id
1 'polypeptide(L)'
;MEGFGGLMDPDALKELQAEIARKVANKEEILVPLHFLYWSDGKEDKIPGPNSKMTQQDPTEYLEVLSKKYSTDYDVNLVFTSLPPNYTVWKQNPPRSDIYLYGHPRGRFPSVDQFTYHVWSLLNNKVSECDCRLCEGNVRGQDKDKDKDKA
;
A
#
# COMPACT_ATOMS: atom_id res chain seq x y z
N MET A 1 -18.54 5.57 -32.69
CA MET A 1 -17.49 6.02 -31.77
C MET A 1 -18.15 6.97 -30.80
N GLU A 2 -18.69 6.48 -29.69
CA GLU A 2 -19.36 7.32 -28.70
C GLU A 2 -18.99 6.87 -27.28
N GLY A 3 -18.27 7.77 -26.58
CA GLY A 3 -18.44 8.07 -25.17
C GLY A 3 -18.22 6.97 -24.12
N PHE A 4 -16.97 6.55 -23.86
CA PHE A 4 -16.61 5.99 -22.56
C PHE A 4 -16.23 7.13 -21.60
N GLY A 5 -17.23 7.91 -21.20
CA GLY A 5 -17.15 8.92 -20.14
C GLY A 5 -18.05 8.50 -18.98
N GLY A 6 -17.78 7.33 -18.39
CA GLY A 6 -18.56 6.81 -17.26
C GLY A 6 -18.25 7.58 -15.98
N LEU A 7 -18.90 8.72 -15.78
CA LEU A 7 -19.14 9.26 -14.45
C LEU A 7 -19.97 8.21 -13.71
N MET A 8 -19.37 7.55 -12.72
CA MET A 8 -20.06 6.55 -11.89
C MET A 8 -21.34 7.16 -11.32
N ASP A 9 -22.47 6.49 -11.58
CA ASP A 9 -23.78 6.86 -11.08
C ASP A 9 -23.73 6.91 -9.53
N PRO A 10 -24.15 8.02 -8.88
CA PRO A 10 -24.01 8.18 -7.44
C PRO A 10 -24.83 7.14 -6.64
N ASP A 11 -25.88 6.60 -7.23
CA ASP A 11 -26.66 5.50 -6.64
C ASP A 11 -25.89 4.17 -6.69
N ALA A 12 -25.17 3.88 -7.77
CA ALA A 12 -24.34 2.68 -7.87
C ALA A 12 -23.19 2.68 -6.84
N LEU A 13 -22.62 3.86 -6.52
CA LEU A 13 -21.61 3.99 -5.48
C LEU A 13 -22.18 3.69 -4.09
N LYS A 14 -23.40 4.18 -3.79
CA LYS A 14 -24.08 3.90 -2.53
C LYS A 14 -24.45 2.43 -2.38
N GLU A 15 -24.94 1.80 -3.45
CA GLU A 15 -25.26 0.37 -3.46
C GLU A 15 -24.01 -0.48 -3.21
N LEU A 16 -22.88 -0.14 -3.86
CA LEU A 16 -21.60 -0.82 -3.63
C LEU A 16 -21.12 -0.63 -2.19
N GLN A 17 -21.22 0.58 -1.64
CA GLN A 17 -20.88 0.85 -0.23
C GLN A 17 -21.76 0.03 0.73
N ALA A 18 -23.06 -0.07 0.46
CA ALA A 18 -24.00 -0.86 1.26
C ALA A 18 -23.69 -2.37 1.17
N GLU A 19 -23.33 -2.87 -0.01
CA GLU A 19 -22.92 -4.27 -0.20
C GLU A 19 -21.64 -4.57 0.58
N ILE A 20 -20.63 -3.70 0.47
CA ILE A 20 -19.37 -3.84 1.23
C ILE A 20 -19.65 -3.82 2.72
N ALA A 21 -20.47 -2.88 3.21
CA ALA A 21 -20.84 -2.80 4.62
C ALA A 21 -21.54 -4.09 5.11
N ARG A 22 -22.42 -4.67 4.29
CA ARG A 22 -23.07 -5.95 4.59
C ARG A 22 -22.06 -7.10 4.67
N LYS A 23 -21.16 -7.19 3.69
CA LYS A 23 -20.10 -8.22 3.66
C LYS A 23 -19.17 -8.10 4.87
N VAL A 24 -18.80 -6.88 5.26
CA VAL A 24 -18.04 -6.61 6.49
C VAL A 24 -18.81 -7.08 7.72
N ALA A 25 -20.09 -6.74 7.85
CA ALA A 25 -20.93 -7.16 8.99
C ALA A 25 -21.07 -8.68 9.09
N ASN A 26 -21.11 -9.38 7.95
CA ASN A 26 -21.21 -10.83 7.87
C ASN A 26 -19.85 -11.56 7.90
N LYS A 27 -18.72 -10.83 7.94
CA LYS A 27 -17.36 -11.37 7.77
C LYS A 27 -17.17 -12.19 6.49
N GLU A 28 -17.93 -11.84 5.45
CA GLU A 28 -17.78 -12.40 4.11
C GLU A 28 -16.48 -11.91 3.47
N GLU A 29 -15.87 -12.76 2.63
CA GLU A 29 -14.66 -12.41 1.91
C GLU A 29 -14.91 -11.28 0.92
N ILE A 30 -14.04 -10.27 0.95
CA ILE A 30 -14.06 -9.13 0.02
C ILE A 30 -12.71 -9.05 -0.67
N LEU A 31 -12.73 -9.16 -1.99
CA LEU A 31 -11.54 -9.01 -2.82
C LEU A 31 -11.24 -7.52 -3.03
N VAL A 32 -10.01 -7.10 -2.69
CA VAL A 32 -9.57 -5.70 -2.73
C VAL A 32 -8.36 -5.55 -3.65
N PRO A 33 -8.57 -5.23 -4.94
CA PRO A 33 -7.49 -4.88 -5.85
C PRO A 33 -6.95 -3.48 -5.58
N LEU A 34 -5.83 -3.37 -4.83
CA LEU A 34 -5.25 -2.07 -4.46
C LEU A 34 -4.70 -1.27 -5.65
N HIS A 35 -4.43 -1.92 -6.80
CA HIS A 35 -3.92 -1.23 -7.99
C HIS A 35 -4.88 -0.17 -8.56
N PHE A 36 -6.17 -0.19 -8.18
CA PHE A 36 -7.14 0.84 -8.56
C PHE A 36 -7.13 2.09 -7.66
N LEU A 37 -6.32 2.10 -6.59
CA LEU A 37 -6.19 3.26 -5.71
C LEU A 37 -5.41 4.38 -6.42
N TYR A 38 -6.11 5.23 -7.17
CA TYR A 38 -5.50 6.35 -7.92
C TYR A 38 -4.85 7.41 -7.02
N TRP A 39 -5.19 7.43 -5.72
CA TRP A 39 -4.55 8.28 -4.70
C TRP A 39 -3.40 7.58 -3.95
N SER A 40 -2.93 6.44 -4.47
CA SER A 40 -1.72 5.80 -3.96
C SER A 40 -0.54 6.76 -4.02
N ASP A 41 0.26 6.76 -2.95
CA ASP A 41 1.47 7.57 -2.82
C ASP A 41 2.70 6.91 -3.44
N GLY A 42 2.54 5.74 -4.07
CA GLY A 42 3.63 4.98 -4.67
C GLY A 42 4.38 5.77 -5.74
N LYS A 43 5.71 5.74 -5.65
CA LYS A 43 6.65 6.42 -6.54
C LYS A 43 7.60 5.44 -7.20
N GLU A 44 7.61 5.45 -8.52
CA GLU A 44 8.49 4.61 -9.34
C GLU A 44 9.97 4.89 -9.07
N ASP A 45 10.36 6.14 -8.81
CA ASP A 45 11.75 6.51 -8.48
C ASP A 45 12.24 5.97 -7.13
N LYS A 46 11.34 5.37 -6.33
CA LYS A 46 11.65 4.69 -5.07
C LYS A 46 11.75 3.17 -5.22
N ILE A 47 11.51 2.63 -6.41
CA ILE A 47 11.69 1.22 -6.71
C ILE A 47 13.18 0.94 -7.00
N PRO A 48 13.77 -0.15 -6.47
CA PRO A 48 15.14 -0.53 -6.78
C PRO A 48 15.36 -0.69 -8.29
N GLY A 49 16.46 -0.13 -8.78
CA GLY A 49 16.86 -0.31 -10.18
C GLY A 49 17.45 -1.70 -10.47
N PRO A 50 17.72 -1.99 -11.76
CA PRO A 50 18.19 -3.30 -12.22
C PRO A 50 19.55 -3.73 -11.64
N ASN A 51 20.38 -2.77 -11.19
CA ASN A 51 21.68 -3.04 -10.59
C ASN A 51 21.63 -3.21 -9.05
N SER A 52 20.44 -3.34 -8.48
CA SER A 52 20.29 -3.52 -7.03
C SER A 52 20.77 -4.92 -6.59
N LYS A 53 21.28 -5.03 -5.36
CA LYS A 53 21.65 -6.33 -4.73
C LYS A 53 20.40 -7.09 -4.23
N MET A 54 19.30 -6.94 -4.92
CA MET A 54 17.98 -7.41 -4.52
C MET A 54 17.29 -7.98 -5.76
N THR A 55 16.42 -8.95 -5.53
CA THR A 55 15.64 -9.58 -6.60
C THR A 55 14.18 -9.21 -6.40
N GLN A 56 13.55 -8.65 -7.43
CA GLN A 56 12.10 -8.41 -7.40
C GLN A 56 11.38 -9.75 -7.25
N GLN A 57 10.36 -9.79 -6.41
CA GLN A 57 9.56 -10.97 -6.16
C GLN A 57 8.15 -10.78 -6.70
N ASP A 58 7.50 -11.89 -6.98
CA ASP A 58 6.06 -11.91 -7.16
C ASP A 58 5.37 -11.51 -5.84
N PRO A 59 4.33 -10.66 -5.86
CA PRO A 59 3.72 -10.16 -4.64
C PRO A 59 2.73 -11.13 -4.01
N THR A 60 2.39 -12.26 -4.62
CA THR A 60 1.30 -13.16 -4.16
C THR A 60 1.48 -13.58 -2.71
N GLU A 61 2.65 -14.15 -2.35
CA GLU A 61 2.93 -14.59 -0.97
C GLU A 61 2.87 -13.40 0.02
N TYR A 62 3.36 -12.22 -0.40
CA TYR A 62 3.32 -11.01 0.43
C TYR A 62 1.88 -10.55 0.67
N LEU A 63 1.04 -10.60 -0.37
CA LEU A 63 -0.37 -10.22 -0.33
C LEU A 63 -1.20 -11.17 0.53
N GLU A 64 -0.91 -12.47 0.52
CA GLU A 64 -1.55 -13.45 1.41
C GLU A 64 -1.30 -13.11 2.88
N VAL A 65 -0.03 -12.81 3.24
CA VAL A 65 0.34 -12.42 4.60
C VAL A 65 -0.29 -11.09 4.98
N LEU A 66 -0.30 -10.11 4.07
CA LEU A 66 -0.95 -8.81 4.27
C LEU A 66 -2.45 -8.95 4.51
N SER A 67 -3.14 -9.76 3.71
CA SER A 67 -4.58 -10.02 3.81
C SER A 67 -4.93 -10.62 5.16
N LYS A 68 -4.19 -11.66 5.57
CA LYS A 68 -4.37 -12.31 6.88
C LYS A 68 -4.13 -11.34 8.03
N LYS A 69 -3.07 -10.54 7.94
CA LYS A 69 -2.70 -9.59 9.00
C LYS A 69 -3.73 -8.47 9.12
N TYR A 70 -4.09 -7.82 8.01
CA TYR A 70 -5.10 -6.77 7.98
C TYR A 70 -6.45 -7.26 8.50
N SER A 71 -6.87 -8.45 8.04
CA SER A 71 -8.12 -9.09 8.49
C SER A 71 -8.13 -9.34 10.00
N THR A 72 -6.99 -9.76 10.56
CA THR A 72 -6.84 -9.97 12.02
C THR A 72 -6.86 -8.65 12.80
N ASP A 73 -6.13 -7.64 12.32
CA ASP A 73 -5.94 -6.37 13.05
C ASP A 73 -7.20 -5.50 13.05
N TYR A 74 -8.03 -5.58 12.00
CA TYR A 74 -9.24 -4.77 11.85
C TYR A 74 -10.55 -5.55 11.96
N ASP A 75 -10.50 -6.84 12.32
CA ASP A 75 -11.66 -7.76 12.41
C ASP A 75 -12.56 -7.77 11.16
N VAL A 76 -11.92 -7.82 9.98
CA VAL A 76 -12.59 -7.89 8.66
C VAL A 76 -12.09 -9.09 7.88
N ASN A 77 -12.75 -9.47 6.78
CA ASN A 77 -12.30 -10.55 5.91
C ASN A 77 -11.94 -9.99 4.52
N LEU A 78 -10.79 -9.32 4.42
CA LEU A 78 -10.30 -8.70 3.18
C LEU A 78 -9.16 -9.52 2.58
N VAL A 79 -9.23 -9.73 1.27
CA VAL A 79 -8.19 -10.39 0.48
C VAL A 79 -7.65 -9.41 -0.55
N PHE A 80 -6.40 -8.99 -0.39
CA PHE A 80 -5.72 -8.13 -1.33
C PHE A 80 -5.22 -8.93 -2.53
N THR A 81 -5.68 -8.56 -3.73
CA THR A 81 -5.32 -9.29 -4.97
C THR A 81 -4.21 -8.60 -5.77
N SER A 82 -3.81 -7.39 -5.36
CA SER A 82 -2.75 -6.61 -6.00
C SER A 82 -2.19 -5.58 -5.02
N LEU A 83 -0.97 -5.12 -5.28
CA LEU A 83 -0.36 -3.99 -4.56
C LEU A 83 -0.92 -2.65 -5.08
N PRO A 84 -0.81 -1.57 -4.28
CA PRO A 84 -1.10 -0.23 -4.79
C PRO A 84 -0.19 0.14 -5.98
N PRO A 85 -0.61 1.08 -6.84
CA PRO A 85 0.24 1.58 -7.93
C PRO A 85 1.64 1.95 -7.45
N ASN A 86 2.66 1.53 -8.23
CA ASN A 86 4.08 1.78 -7.99
C ASN A 86 4.66 1.19 -6.69
N TYR A 87 4.01 0.16 -6.13
CA TYR A 87 4.59 -0.65 -5.06
C TYR A 87 5.11 -1.98 -5.59
N THR A 88 6.27 -2.41 -5.11
CA THR A 88 6.90 -3.68 -5.52
C THR A 88 7.60 -4.37 -4.36
N VAL A 89 7.57 -5.72 -4.36
CA VAL A 89 8.20 -6.55 -3.33
C VAL A 89 9.58 -6.98 -3.81
N TRP A 90 10.56 -6.87 -2.93
CA TRP A 90 11.95 -7.17 -3.22
C TRP A 90 12.57 -8.00 -2.11
N LYS A 91 13.29 -9.05 -2.47
CA LYS A 91 14.06 -9.88 -1.56
C LYS A 91 15.52 -9.52 -1.64
N GLN A 92 16.17 -9.34 -0.49
CA GLN A 92 17.60 -9.12 -0.45
C GLN A 92 18.35 -10.38 -0.89
N ASN A 93 19.41 -10.22 -1.70
CA ASN A 93 20.25 -11.34 -2.10
C ASN A 93 21.09 -11.85 -0.91
N PRO A 94 21.57 -13.11 -0.96
CA PRO A 94 22.37 -13.72 0.11
C PRO A 94 23.56 -12.85 0.57
N PRO A 95 23.94 -12.91 1.86
CA PRO A 95 23.52 -13.89 2.87
C PRO A 95 22.21 -13.54 3.60
N ARG A 96 21.61 -12.38 3.31
CA ARG A 96 20.33 -11.98 3.90
C ARG A 96 19.18 -12.50 3.04
N SER A 97 18.01 -12.68 3.66
CA SER A 97 16.79 -13.13 3.00
C SER A 97 15.58 -12.26 3.34
N ASP A 98 15.84 -11.04 3.82
CA ASP A 98 14.80 -10.09 4.21
C ASP A 98 13.97 -9.68 2.98
N ILE A 99 12.66 -9.60 3.17
CA ILE A 99 11.70 -9.14 2.17
C ILE A 99 11.30 -7.71 2.52
N TYR A 100 11.33 -6.84 1.53
CA TYR A 100 11.01 -5.43 1.66
C TYR A 100 9.96 -5.03 0.63
N LEU A 101 9.12 -4.08 1.01
CA LEU A 101 8.20 -3.42 0.09
C LEU A 101 8.72 -2.01 -0.23
N TYR A 102 8.89 -1.73 -1.51
CA TYR A 102 9.34 -0.45 -2.05
C TYR A 102 8.19 0.27 -2.77
N GLY A 103 8.34 1.58 -2.95
CA GLY A 103 7.35 2.45 -3.59
C GLY A 103 7.00 3.67 -2.76
N HIS A 104 7.04 3.57 -1.42
CA HIS A 104 6.67 4.69 -0.56
C HIS A 104 7.63 5.89 -0.73
N PRO A 105 7.15 7.14 -0.81
CA PRO A 105 7.98 8.32 -1.09
C PRO A 105 9.15 8.53 -0.11
N ARG A 106 8.95 8.08 1.13
CA ARG A 106 9.88 8.28 2.24
C ARG A 106 10.78 7.08 2.54
N GLY A 107 10.65 5.96 1.82
CA GLY A 107 11.50 4.79 2.03
C GLY A 107 10.83 3.46 1.73
N ARG A 108 11.29 2.41 2.40
CA ARG A 108 10.81 1.04 2.22
C ARG A 108 10.21 0.50 3.52
N PHE A 109 9.21 -0.36 3.40
CA PHE A 109 8.68 -1.10 4.54
C PHE A 109 9.49 -2.40 4.74
N PRO A 110 9.98 -2.66 5.97
CA PRO A 110 10.76 -3.86 6.28
C PRO A 110 9.91 -5.09 6.60
N SER A 111 8.60 -4.94 6.74
CA SER A 111 7.68 -6.04 7.03
C SER A 111 6.26 -5.66 6.63
N VAL A 112 5.42 -6.69 6.48
CA VAL A 112 3.98 -6.55 6.27
C VAL A 112 3.34 -5.74 7.40
N ASP A 113 3.70 -6.00 8.65
CA ASP A 113 3.15 -5.28 9.83
C ASP A 113 3.24 -3.76 9.70
N GLN A 114 4.39 -3.24 9.23
CA GLN A 114 4.54 -1.78 9.08
C GLN A 114 3.75 -1.23 7.91
N PHE A 115 3.50 -2.05 6.88
CA PHE A 115 2.73 -1.64 5.72
C PHE A 115 1.21 -1.67 5.99
N THR A 116 0.72 -2.57 6.84
CA THR A 116 -0.71 -2.71 7.19
C THR A 116 -1.35 -1.38 7.61
N TYR A 117 -0.67 -0.58 8.44
CA TYR A 117 -1.15 0.76 8.86
C TYR A 117 -1.26 1.74 7.69
N HIS A 118 -0.29 1.69 6.77
CA HIS A 118 -0.32 2.52 5.57
C HIS A 118 -1.45 2.12 4.64
N VAL A 119 -1.69 0.81 4.46
CA VAL A 119 -2.82 0.29 3.66
C VAL A 119 -4.15 0.72 4.24
N TRP A 120 -4.32 0.70 5.55
CA TRP A 120 -5.53 1.21 6.18
C TRP A 120 -5.76 2.69 5.85
N SER A 121 -4.70 3.50 5.95
CA SER A 121 -4.77 4.93 5.60
C SER A 121 -5.07 5.15 4.11
N LEU A 122 -4.53 4.32 3.23
CA LEU A 122 -4.84 4.33 1.80
C LEU A 122 -6.32 3.99 1.56
N LEU A 123 -6.83 2.90 2.14
CA LEU A 123 -8.23 2.49 1.93
C LEU A 123 -9.24 3.50 2.48
N ASN A 124 -8.88 4.20 3.55
CA ASN A 124 -9.76 5.21 4.17
C ASN A 124 -9.53 6.62 3.62
N ASN A 125 -8.65 6.80 2.63
CA ASN A 125 -8.24 8.12 2.11
C ASN A 125 -7.77 9.08 3.21
N LYS A 126 -7.03 8.54 4.19
CA LYS A 126 -6.48 9.24 5.37
C LYS A 126 -4.95 9.28 5.35
N VAL A 127 -4.34 9.34 4.17
CA VAL A 127 -2.88 9.30 4.00
C VAL A 127 -2.17 10.46 4.74
N SER A 128 -2.81 11.63 4.85
CA SER A 128 -2.29 12.78 5.61
C SER A 128 -2.23 12.55 7.12
N GLU A 129 -3.04 11.62 7.62
CA GLU A 129 -3.14 11.24 9.05
C GLU A 129 -2.45 9.89 9.32
N CYS A 130 -1.71 9.36 8.33
CA CYS A 130 -1.07 8.06 8.43
C CYS A 130 0.02 8.08 9.51
N ASP A 131 -0.11 7.17 10.47
CA ASP A 131 0.78 6.93 11.60
C ASP A 131 1.82 5.84 11.31
N CYS A 132 1.94 5.41 10.04
CA CYS A 132 2.99 4.46 9.70
C CYS A 132 4.37 5.09 9.95
N ARG A 133 5.34 4.25 10.32
CA ARG A 133 6.72 4.67 10.63
C ARG A 133 7.33 5.62 9.58
N LEU A 134 7.00 5.42 8.30
CA LEU A 134 7.52 6.25 7.22
C LEU A 134 6.83 7.63 7.15
N CYS A 135 5.53 7.69 7.42
CA CYS A 135 4.73 8.93 7.45
C CYS A 135 5.00 9.78 8.70
N GLU A 136 5.28 9.17 9.84
CA GLU A 136 5.66 9.89 11.06
C GLU A 136 7.06 10.52 11.00
N GLY A 137 7.87 10.14 10.01
CA GLY A 137 9.24 10.64 9.87
C GLY A 137 10.29 9.90 10.70
N ASN A 138 9.97 8.72 11.22
CA ASN A 138 10.93 7.79 11.81
C ASN A 138 11.73 7.00 10.75
N VAL A 139 12.20 7.72 9.74
CA VAL A 139 13.04 7.19 8.66
C VAL A 139 14.49 7.20 9.13
N ARG A 140 15.12 6.02 9.23
CA ARG A 140 16.58 5.96 9.42
C ARG A 140 17.25 6.55 8.17
N GLY A 141 17.90 7.71 8.30
CA GLY A 141 18.69 8.33 7.22
C GLY A 141 18.05 9.50 6.47
N GLN A 142 16.98 10.12 6.98
CA GLN A 142 16.69 11.50 6.57
C GLN A 142 17.65 12.43 7.32
N ASP A 143 18.82 12.65 6.73
CA ASP A 143 19.63 13.82 7.04
C ASP A 143 18.74 15.04 6.89
N LYS A 144 18.58 15.77 7.99
CA LYS A 144 17.96 17.09 7.97
C LYS A 144 18.97 18.01 7.32
N ASP A 145 19.08 17.97 5.99
CA ASP A 145 19.61 19.09 5.22
C ASP A 145 18.57 20.23 5.28
N LYS A 146 18.47 20.81 6.48
CA LYS A 146 17.87 22.12 6.67
C LYS A 146 18.94 23.12 6.23
N ASP A 147 18.70 23.70 5.06
CA ASP A 147 18.78 25.13 4.85
C ASP A 147 20.05 25.79 5.43
N LYS A 148 21.15 25.64 4.69
CA LYS A 148 22.23 26.62 4.73
C LYS A 148 22.15 27.48 3.46
N ASP A 149 22.33 28.78 3.69
CA ASP A 149 22.54 29.86 2.73
C ASP A 149 21.33 30.67 2.26
N LYS A 150 20.78 31.46 3.19
CA LYS A 150 20.51 32.88 2.93
C LYS A 150 20.63 33.70 4.22
N ALA A 151 21.83 34.22 4.47
CA ALA A 151 22.08 35.36 5.34
C ALA A 151 23.26 36.16 4.77
#